data_AF-A0A923BGK4-F1
#
_entry.id   AF-A0A923BGK4-F1
#
_cell.length_a   1.000
_cell.length_b   1.000
_cell.length_c   1.000
_cell.angle_alpha   90.00
_cell.angle_beta   90.00
_cell.angle_gamma   90.00
#
_symmetry.space_group_name_H-M   'P 1'
#
loop_
_entity.id
_entity.type
_entity.pdbx_description
1 polymer ?
#
loop_
_entity_poly.entity_id
_entity_poly.type
_entity_poly.pdbx_seq_one_letter_code
_entity_poly.pdbx_strand_id
1 'polypeptide(L)'
;QGPIVDPERGLFTCRPPGGEWYPEIAARLQRWLGALDPARTAVVITHGMTARVLRGLLVGGTPFEPGCVPLADGAPQGTLFRIEAGAEEALHVGTGAEKMQKGF
;
A
#
# COMPACT_ATOMS: atom_id res chain seq x y z
N GLN A 1 -3.38 19.89 -17.04
CA GLN A 1 -2.93 19.19 -15.82
C GLN A 1 -3.85 17.99 -15.64
N GLY A 2 -3.30 16.79 -15.45
CA GLY A 2 -4.09 15.56 -15.30
C GLY A 2 -4.63 15.37 -13.88
N PRO A 3 -5.42 14.30 -13.64
CA PRO A 3 -5.91 14.00 -12.29
C PRO A 3 -4.74 13.64 -11.37
N ILE A 4 -4.81 14.07 -10.09
CA ILE A 4 -3.80 13.78 -9.06
C ILE A 4 -3.85 12.32 -8.60
N VAL A 5 -4.96 11.63 -8.89
CA VAL A 5 -5.19 10.22 -8.59
C VAL A 5 -5.54 9.48 -9.88
N ASP A 6 -4.86 8.37 -10.13
CA ASP A 6 -5.19 7.39 -11.15
C ASP A 6 -6.56 6.78 -10.79
N PRO A 7 -7.59 6.95 -11.63
CA PRO A 7 -8.93 6.47 -11.32
C PRO A 7 -9.06 4.95 -11.33
N GLU A 8 -8.18 4.22 -12.04
CA GLU A 8 -8.22 2.76 -12.11
C GLU A 8 -7.52 2.15 -10.90
N ARG A 9 -6.34 2.66 -10.56
CA ARG A 9 -5.50 2.10 -9.49
C ARG A 9 -5.67 2.79 -8.15
N GLY A 10 -6.29 3.98 -8.12
CA GLY A 10 -6.39 4.82 -6.93
C GLY A 10 -5.01 5.23 -6.38
N LEU A 11 -4.01 5.36 -7.26
CA LEU A 11 -2.64 5.76 -6.91
C LEU A 11 -2.44 7.24 -7.21
N PHE A 12 -1.55 7.91 -6.50
CA PHE A 12 -1.16 9.27 -6.84
C PHE A 12 -0.35 9.25 -8.15
N THR A 13 -0.59 10.24 -8.99
CA THR A 13 0.09 10.39 -10.30
C THR A 13 1.20 11.42 -10.28
N CYS A 14 1.32 12.20 -9.21
CA CYS A 14 2.35 13.21 -9.05
C CYS A 14 2.87 13.25 -7.62
N ARG A 15 4.18 13.49 -7.48
CA ARG A 15 4.82 13.73 -6.18
C ARG A 15 4.28 15.03 -5.57
N PRO A 16 3.78 15.01 -4.32
CA PRO A 16 3.39 16.24 -3.64
C PRO A 16 4.60 17.13 -3.35
N PRO A 17 4.51 18.46 -3.53
CA PRO A 17 5.59 19.38 -3.19
C PRO A 17 6.00 19.26 -1.71
N GLY A 18 7.28 19.00 -1.46
CA GLY A 18 7.82 18.81 -0.10
C GLY A 18 7.34 17.53 0.62
N GLY A 19 6.60 16.66 -0.07
CA GLY A 19 6.16 15.37 0.47
C GLY A 19 6.96 14.19 -0.05
N GLU A 20 6.52 13.00 0.35
CA GLU A 20 7.17 11.73 0.03
C GLU A 20 6.56 11.07 -1.19
N TRP A 21 7.37 10.30 -1.90
CA TRP A 21 6.95 9.37 -2.94
C TRP A 21 7.11 7.92 -2.51
N TYR A 22 6.59 7.00 -3.33
CA TYR A 22 6.56 5.57 -3.01
C TYR A 22 7.90 4.98 -2.57
N PRO A 23 9.06 5.30 -3.21
CA PRO A 23 10.35 4.79 -2.77
C PRO A 23 10.79 5.28 -1.39
N GLU A 24 10.44 6.51 -0.99
CA GLU A 24 10.77 7.05 0.34
C GLU A 24 9.94 6.36 1.43
N ILE A 25 8.66 6.12 1.16
CA ILE A 25 7.79 5.32 2.04
C ILE A 25 8.36 3.91 2.18
N ALA A 26 8.76 3.29 1.07
CA ALA A 26 9.36 1.95 1.06
C ALA A 26 10.65 1.89 1.88
N ALA A 27 11.56 2.85 1.70
CA ALA A 27 12.80 2.90 2.46
C ALA A 27 12.55 3.03 3.97
N ARG A 28 11.55 3.81 4.39
CA ARG A 28 11.15 3.90 5.80
C ARG A 28 10.55 2.59 6.32
N LEU A 29 9.70 1.94 5.52
CA LEU A 29 9.11 0.64 5.87
C LEU A 29 10.16 -0.45 5.97
N GLN A 30 11.15 -0.49 5.07
CA GLN A 30 12.25 -1.46 5.14
C GLN A 30 13.09 -1.27 6.40
N ARG A 31 13.39 -0.03 6.79
CA ARG A 31 14.07 0.24 8.07
C ARG A 31 13.24 -0.22 9.27
N TRP A 32 11.94 0.01 9.26
CA TRP A 32 11.04 -0.44 10.31
C TRP A 32 10.92 -1.96 10.37
N LEU A 33 10.75 -2.63 9.22
CA LEU A 33 10.73 -4.10 9.11
C LEU A 33 12.02 -4.72 9.65
N GLY A 34 13.18 -4.14 9.33
CA GLY A 34 14.48 -4.60 9.84
C GLY A 34 14.68 -4.42 11.34
N ALA A 35 13.82 -3.62 12.00
CA ALA A 35 13.83 -3.44 13.45
C ALA A 35 12.83 -4.35 14.19
N LEU A 36 11.98 -5.09 13.46
CA LEU A 36 11.06 -6.06 14.06
C LEU A 36 11.80 -7.32 14.48
N ASP A 37 11.30 -7.96 15.54
CA ASP A 37 11.73 -9.30 15.93
C ASP A 37 11.11 -10.33 14.97
N PRO A 38 11.91 -11.05 14.16
CA PRO A 38 11.40 -12.02 13.19
C PRO A 38 10.73 -13.23 13.85
N ALA A 39 10.95 -13.47 15.15
CA ALA A 39 10.31 -14.56 15.89
C ALA A 39 8.89 -14.23 16.37
N ARG A 40 8.42 -12.99 16.17
CA ARG A 40 7.13 -12.52 16.70
C ARG A 40 6.17 -12.09 15.61
N THR A 41 4.91 -12.51 15.75
CA THR A 41 3.81 -11.97 14.95
C THR A 41 3.54 -10.50 15.32
N ALA A 42 3.46 -9.64 14.31
CA ALA A 42 3.09 -8.24 14.47
C ALA A 42 1.68 -7.98 13.93
N VAL A 43 0.89 -7.19 14.66
CA VAL A 43 -0.36 -6.60 14.15
C VAL A 43 -0.04 -5.17 13.72
N VAL A 44 -0.25 -4.87 12.44
CA VAL A 44 0.11 -3.58 11.83
C VAL A 44 -1.16 -2.85 11.42
N ILE A 45 -1.38 -1.67 12.00
CA ILE A 45 -2.49 -0.78 11.66
C ILE A 45 -1.90 0.49 11.05
N THR A 46 -2.30 0.82 9.81
CA THR A 46 -1.72 1.93 9.06
C THR A 46 -2.71 2.51 8.06
N HIS A 47 -2.28 3.53 7.31
CA HIS A 47 -3.07 4.17 6.24
C HIS A 47 -2.98 3.38 4.93
N GLY A 48 -3.99 3.55 4.06
CA GLY A 48 -4.13 2.77 2.83
C GLY A 48 -2.90 2.80 1.90
N MET A 49 -2.28 3.96 1.71
CA MET A 49 -1.10 4.04 0.84
C MET A 49 0.13 3.35 1.46
N THR A 50 0.36 3.53 2.76
CA THR A 50 1.42 2.83 3.48
C THR A 50 1.20 1.32 3.45
N ALA A 51 -0.05 0.86 3.64
CA ALA A 51 -0.40 -0.55 3.55
C ALA A 51 -0.11 -1.13 2.16
N ARG A 52 -0.40 -0.39 1.08
CA ARG A 52 -0.09 -0.80 -0.30
C ARG A 52 1.40 -0.95 -0.55
N VAL A 53 2.22 -0.01 -0.08
CA VAL A 53 3.67 -0.09 -0.20
C VAL A 53 4.21 -1.25 0.64
N LEU A 54 3.73 -1.42 1.88
CA LEU A 54 4.15 -2.51 2.76
C LEU A 54 3.83 -3.88 2.17
N ARG A 55 2.59 -4.09 1.73
CA ARG A 55 2.16 -5.33 1.04
C ARG A 55 3.00 -5.56 -0.22
N GLY A 56 3.18 -4.51 -1.04
CA GLY A 56 4.04 -4.56 -2.22
C GLY A 56 5.47 -5.03 -1.94
N LEU A 57 6.07 -4.56 -0.85
CA LEU A 57 7.40 -4.98 -0.41
C LEU A 57 7.44 -6.45 0.06
N LEU A 58 6.38 -6.93 0.71
CA LEU A 58 6.36 -8.25 1.35
C LEU A 58 5.97 -9.38 0.41
N VAL A 59 5.06 -9.12 -0.55
CA VAL A 59 4.48 -10.16 -1.42
C VAL A 59 4.58 -9.82 -2.91
N GLY A 60 5.20 -8.69 -3.26
CA GLY A 60 5.27 -8.18 -4.62
C GLY A 60 4.03 -7.35 -5.02
N GLY A 61 4.05 -6.83 -6.24
CA GLY A 61 2.98 -5.97 -6.75
C GLY A 61 3.40 -5.25 -8.03
N THR A 62 2.52 -4.38 -8.51
CA THR A 62 2.74 -3.63 -9.76
C THR A 62 3.27 -2.24 -9.42
N PRO A 63 4.47 -1.84 -9.87
CA PRO A 63 4.97 -0.50 -9.63
C PRO A 63 4.09 0.55 -10.29
N PHE A 64 4.08 1.79 -9.78
CA PHE A 64 3.33 2.88 -10.42
C PHE A 64 3.86 3.15 -11.85
N GLU A 65 5.18 3.25 -11.97
CA GLU A 65 5.93 3.47 -13.21
C GLU A 65 7.17 2.54 -13.26
N PRO A 66 7.76 2.29 -14.44
CA PRO A 66 8.95 1.45 -14.56
C PRO A 66 10.09 1.94 -13.64
N GLY A 67 10.67 1.01 -12.87
CA GLY A 67 11.75 1.31 -11.92
C GLY A 67 11.30 1.83 -10.55
N CYS A 68 10.00 2.02 -10.33
CA CYS A 68 9.45 2.33 -9.01
C CYS A 68 9.30 1.06 -8.14
N VAL A 69 8.98 1.24 -6.86
CA VAL A 69 8.75 0.15 -5.91
C VAL A 69 7.43 -0.60 -6.20
N PRO A 70 7.33 -1.91 -5.92
CA PRO A 70 6.08 -2.65 -6.07
C PRO A 70 5.00 -2.09 -5.13
N LEU A 71 3.78 -1.97 -5.65
CA LEU A 71 2.61 -1.53 -4.91
C LEU A 71 1.54 -2.61 -5.01
N ALA A 72 0.97 -3.00 -3.87
CA ALA A 72 -0.20 -3.87 -3.87
C ALA A 72 -1.48 -3.10 -4.23
N ASP A 73 -2.52 -3.84 -4.58
CA ASP A 73 -3.84 -3.27 -4.89
C ASP A 73 -4.50 -2.64 -3.67
N GLY A 74 -5.52 -1.82 -3.94
CA GLY A 74 -6.35 -1.21 -2.90
C GLY A 74 -7.17 -2.24 -2.16
N ALA A 75 -7.58 -1.87 -0.95
CA ALA A 75 -8.53 -2.64 -0.18
C ALA A 75 -9.52 -1.69 0.48
N PRO A 76 -10.80 -2.09 0.62
CA PRO A 76 -11.75 -1.37 1.45
C PRO A 76 -11.22 -1.15 2.86
N GLN A 77 -11.55 -0.01 3.46
CA GLN A 77 -11.27 0.26 4.86
C GLN A 77 -11.95 -0.80 5.74
N GLY A 78 -11.20 -1.30 6.72
CA GLY A 78 -11.60 -2.42 7.56
C GLY A 78 -11.08 -3.78 7.10
N THR A 79 -10.45 -3.87 5.92
CA THR A 79 -9.86 -5.13 5.43
C THR A 79 -8.66 -5.54 6.29
N LEU A 80 -8.62 -6.83 6.66
CA LEU A 80 -7.51 -7.47 7.38
C LEU A 80 -6.82 -8.48 6.47
N PHE A 81 -5.51 -8.31 6.30
CA PHE A 81 -4.66 -9.25 5.59
C PHE A 81 -3.74 -10.00 6.56
N ARG A 82 -3.56 -11.30 6.33
CA ARG A 82 -2.46 -12.08 6.88
C ARG A 82 -1.36 -12.16 5.83
N ILE A 83 -0.13 -11.87 6.24
CA ILE A 83 1.04 -12.02 5.39
C ILE A 83 2.00 -12.99 6.08
N GLU A 84 2.32 -14.08 5.40
CA GLU A 84 3.16 -15.16 5.93
C GLU A 84 3.92 -15.82 4.78
N ALA A 85 5.22 -16.09 4.99
CA ALA A 85 6.09 -16.74 4.00
C ALA A 85 6.04 -16.13 2.58
N GLY A 86 5.90 -14.80 2.48
CA GLY A 86 5.82 -14.08 1.21
C GLY A 86 4.48 -14.20 0.48
N ALA A 87 3.45 -14.77 1.13
CA ALA A 87 2.09 -14.86 0.62
C ALA A 87 1.14 -13.97 1.42
N GLU A 88 0.09 -13.48 0.75
CA GLU A 88 -0.97 -12.68 1.34
C GLU A 88 -2.31 -13.41 1.27
N GLU A 89 -3.10 -13.30 2.34
CA GLU A 89 -4.47 -13.78 2.43
C GLU A 89 -5.37 -12.72 3.08
N ALA A 90 -6.50 -12.40 2.46
CA ALA A 90 -7.52 -11.55 3.08
C ALA A 90 -8.34 -12.38 4.09
N LEU A 91 -8.10 -12.17 5.38
CA LEU A 91 -8.86 -12.82 6.45
C LEU A 91 -10.26 -12.21 6.63
N HIS A 92 -10.38 -10.91 6.32
CA HIS A 92 -11.65 -10.20 6.32
C HIS A 92 -11.57 -9.05 5.31
N VAL A 93 -12.62 -8.88 4.51
CA VAL A 93 -12.75 -7.75 3.59
C VAL A 93 -13.73 -6.76 4.20
N GLY A 94 -13.24 -5.55 4.47
CA GLY A 94 -14.05 -4.48 5.04
C GLY A 94 -15.07 -3.94 4.03
N THR A 95 -16.03 -3.16 4.53
CA THR A 95 -17.05 -2.49 3.70
C THR A 95 -16.85 -0.98 3.62
N GLY A 96 -15.81 -0.46 4.27
CA GLY A 96 -15.50 0.97 4.24
C GLY A 96 -14.94 1.36 2.87
N ALA A 97 -15.56 2.36 2.24
CA ALA A 97 -15.20 2.91 0.92
C ALA A 97 -15.63 2.11 -0.33
N GLU A 98 -16.89 1.64 -0.37
CA GLU A 98 -17.60 1.37 -1.66
C GLU A 98 -17.87 2.64 -2.51
N LYS A 99 -17.52 3.85 -2.03
CA LYS A 99 -17.86 5.11 -2.71
C LYS A 99 -16.63 5.86 -3.20
N MET A 100 -16.06 5.40 -4.31
CA MET A 100 -15.52 6.33 -5.31
C MET A 100 -16.06 6.00 -6.69
N GLN A 101 -17.33 5.61 -6.76
CA GLN A 101 -18.12 5.74 -7.98
C GLN A 101 -18.87 7.08 -7.89
N LYS A 102 -18.29 8.13 -8.47
CA LYS A 102 -19.01 9.25 -9.08
C LYS A 102 -18.01 10.08 -9.86
N GLY A 103 -18.14 10.01 -11.18
CA GLY A 103 -17.47 10.91 -12.09
C GLY A 103 -17.81 12.36 -11.76
N PHE A 104 -16.83 13.21 -12.05
CA PHE A 104 -17.02 14.59 -12.43
C PHE A 104 -16.38 14.74 -13.80
#